data_AF-A0A936ILB4-F1
#
_entry.id   AF-A0A936ILB4-F1
#
_cell.length_a   1.000
_cell.length_b   1.000
_cell.length_c   1.000
_cell.angle_alpha   90.00
_cell.angle_beta   90.00
_cell.angle_gamma   90.00
#
_symmetry.space_group_name_H-M   'P 1'
#
loop_
_entity.id
_entity.type
_entity.pdbx_description
1 polymer ?
#
loop_
_entity_poly.entity_id
_entity_poly.type
_entity_poly.pdbx_seq_one_letter_code
_entity_poly.pdbx_strand_id
1 'polypeptide(L)'
;MGKYRRKFTRELKLAAVQRMEAGATAAEVARAFEANPTVLHRWRREFREGPGNAFPGLGKRRWAEGQVAELERKIGQQALEIDFLKGCLQRIEEQRMLQALTGKPPSTGKSP
;
A
#
# COMPACT_ATOMS: atom_id res chain seq x y z
N MET A 1 22.76 33.52 -11.51
CA MET A 1 21.63 32.89 -12.23
C MET A 1 21.34 31.53 -11.60
N GLY A 2 20.14 31.32 -11.04
CA GLY A 2 19.80 30.05 -10.42
C GLY A 2 19.81 28.93 -11.45
N LYS A 3 20.65 27.91 -11.28
CA LYS A 3 20.65 26.72 -12.15
C LYS A 3 19.25 26.08 -12.07
N TYR A 4 18.53 26.07 -13.19
CA TYR A 4 17.28 25.32 -13.32
C TYR A 4 17.54 23.87 -12.93
N ARG A 5 16.90 23.42 -11.85
CA ARG A 5 17.08 22.07 -11.34
C ARG A 5 16.34 21.10 -12.26
N ARG A 6 17.08 20.30 -13.03
CA ARG A 6 16.53 19.27 -13.92
C ARG A 6 15.57 18.37 -13.13
N LYS A 7 14.34 18.21 -13.62
CA LYS A 7 13.32 17.33 -13.04
C LYS A 7 13.44 15.96 -13.71
N PHE A 8 13.55 14.91 -12.90
CA PHE A 8 13.56 13.53 -13.37
C PHE A 8 12.27 12.84 -12.92
N THR A 9 11.62 12.14 -13.84
CA THR A 9 10.42 11.33 -13.54
C THR A 9 10.79 10.14 -12.65
N ARG A 10 9.80 9.53 -11.99
CA ARG A 10 10.03 8.36 -11.13
C ARG A 10 10.52 7.18 -11.95
N GLU A 11 9.94 6.99 -13.13
CA GLU A 11 10.23 5.94 -14.09
C GLU A 11 11.69 6.01 -14.54
N LEU A 12 12.18 7.22 -14.83
CA LEU A 12 13.56 7.44 -15.25
C LEU A 12 14.55 7.12 -14.11
N LYS A 13 14.24 7.53 -12.88
CA LYS A 13 15.07 7.20 -11.71
C LYS A 13 15.13 5.70 -11.47
N LEU A 14 13.99 5.00 -11.59
CA LEU A 14 13.91 3.55 -11.42
C LEU A 14 14.70 2.82 -12.50
N ALA A 15 14.54 3.20 -13.77
CA ALA A 15 15.30 2.60 -14.86
C ALA A 15 16.82 2.78 -14.68
N ALA A 16 17.25 3.96 -14.25
CA ALA A 16 18.66 4.23 -13.96
C ALA A 16 19.20 3.36 -12.81
N VAL A 17 18.43 3.21 -11.73
CA VAL A 17 18.81 2.35 -10.59
C VAL A 17 18.81 0.87 -10.97
N GLN A 18 17.80 0.40 -11.71
CA GLN A 18 17.74 -1.00 -12.18
C GLN A 18 18.94 -1.35 -13.06
N ARG A 19 19.32 -0.47 -13.99
CA ARG A 19 20.51 -0.66 -14.82
C ARG A 19 21.79 -0.73 -13.98
N MET A 20 21.84 0.07 -12.92
CA MET A 20 22.90 0.05 -11.93
C MET A 20 22.92 -1.22 -11.08
N GLU A 21 21.78 -1.80 -10.70
CA GLU A 21 21.71 -3.10 -9.98
C GLU A 21 22.05 -4.27 -10.92
N ALA A 22 21.82 -4.14 -12.22
CA ALA A 22 22.22 -5.10 -13.25
C ALA A 22 23.73 -5.08 -13.57
N GLY A 23 24.54 -4.31 -12.84
CA GLY A 23 26.00 -4.29 -12.95
C GLY A 23 26.59 -3.13 -13.76
N ALA A 24 25.77 -2.25 -14.37
CA ALA A 24 26.30 -1.09 -15.06
C ALA A 24 26.93 -0.08 -14.08
N THR A 25 28.01 0.55 -14.52
CA THR A 25 28.71 1.57 -13.73
C THR A 25 27.89 2.86 -13.67
N ALA A 26 28.07 3.64 -12.61
CA ALA A 26 27.42 4.94 -12.49
C ALA A 26 27.81 5.91 -13.63
N ALA A 27 29.02 5.77 -14.19
CA ALA A 27 29.49 6.58 -15.32
C ALA A 27 28.76 6.24 -16.64
N GLU A 28 28.50 4.97 -16.90
CA GLU A 28 27.71 4.54 -18.07
C GLU A 28 26.26 5.02 -17.96
N VAL A 29 25.65 4.86 -16.78
CA VAL A 29 24.29 5.30 -16.53
C VAL A 29 24.19 6.84 -16.55
N ALA A 30 25.19 7.55 -16.03
CA ALA A 30 25.24 9.01 -16.09
C ALA A 30 25.22 9.54 -17.53
N ARG A 31 25.99 8.90 -18.43
CA ARG A 31 26.00 9.26 -19.85
C ARG A 31 24.67 8.94 -20.53
N ALA A 32 24.11 7.76 -20.29
CA ALA A 32 22.86 7.33 -20.95
C ALA A 32 21.62 8.10 -20.48
N PHE A 33 21.59 8.55 -19.22
CA PHE A 33 20.44 9.26 -18.63
C PHE A 33 20.67 10.76 -18.46
N GLU A 34 21.81 11.28 -18.94
CA GLU A 34 22.26 12.67 -18.78
C GLU A 34 22.12 13.17 -17.32
N ALA A 35 22.52 12.31 -16.39
CA ALA A 35 22.40 12.52 -14.96
C ALA A 35 23.79 12.59 -14.31
N ASN A 36 23.93 13.41 -13.27
CA ASN A 36 25.18 13.46 -12.52
C ASN A 36 25.39 12.15 -11.72
N PRO A 37 26.58 11.52 -11.75
CA PRO A 37 26.86 10.28 -11.01
C PRO A 37 26.53 10.34 -9.52
N THR A 38 26.75 11.49 -8.85
CA THR A 38 26.42 11.68 -7.43
C THR A 38 24.92 11.53 -7.18
N VAL A 39 24.08 12.02 -8.09
CA VAL A 39 22.62 11.88 -8.00
C VAL A 39 22.20 10.42 -8.22
N LEU A 40 22.88 9.69 -9.08
CA LEU A 40 22.62 8.26 -9.30
C LEU A 40 22.95 7.41 -8.06
N HIS A 41 24.08 7.68 -7.39
CA HIS A 41 24.40 7.01 -6.13
C HIS A 41 23.36 7.29 -5.04
N ARG A 42 22.89 8.54 -4.96
CA ARG A 42 21.80 8.91 -4.06
C ARG A 42 20.52 8.14 -4.38
N TRP A 43 20.14 8.03 -5.66
CA TRP A 43 18.95 7.26 -6.06
C TRP A 43 19.09 5.77 -5.74
N ARG A 44 20.25 5.17 -5.99
CA ARG A 44 20.52 3.78 -5.64
C ARG A 44 20.37 3.55 -4.12
N ARG A 45 20.87 4.48 -3.29
CA ARG A 45 20.70 4.42 -1.84
C ARG A 45 19.22 4.51 -1.42
N GLU A 46 18.51 5.53 -1.92
CA GLU A 46 17.07 5.72 -1.64
C GLU A 46 16.24 4.50 -2.06
N PHE A 47 16.60 3.84 -3.16
CA PHE A 47 15.95 2.61 -3.63
C PHE A 47 16.23 1.42 -2.71
N ARG A 48 17.49 1.20 -2.30
CA ARG A 48 17.86 0.09 -1.39
C ARG A 48 17.26 0.23 0.01
N GLU A 49 17.11 1.46 0.50
CA GLU A 49 16.45 1.75 1.78
C GLU A 49 14.94 1.42 1.76
N GLY A 50 14.29 1.39 0.59
CA GLY A 50 12.87 1.09 0.50
C GLY A 50 12.32 1.18 -0.92
N PRO A 51 12.39 0.11 -1.74
CA PRO A 51 12.05 0.15 -3.16
C PRO A 51 10.63 0.63 -3.45
N GLY A 52 9.65 0.17 -2.65
CA GLY A 52 8.24 0.55 -2.77
C GLY A 52 7.95 1.99 -2.37
N ASN A 53 8.83 2.58 -1.56
CA ASN A 53 8.70 3.93 -1.01
C ASN A 53 9.72 4.90 -1.63
N ALA A 54 10.51 4.45 -2.61
CA ALA A 54 11.51 5.24 -3.29
C ALA A 54 10.85 6.22 -4.28
N PHE A 55 11.38 7.44 -4.30
CA PHE A 55 10.96 8.51 -5.22
C PHE A 55 9.46 8.88 -5.15
N PRO A 56 8.91 9.27 -3.98
CA PRO A 56 7.48 9.56 -3.81
C PRO A 56 6.99 10.79 -4.63
N GLY A 57 7.89 11.57 -5.22
CA GLY A 57 7.57 12.76 -6.01
C GLY A 57 7.83 14.07 -5.25
N LEU A 58 7.63 15.20 -5.93
CA LEU A 58 7.78 16.53 -5.33
C LEU A 58 6.67 16.77 -4.30
N GLY A 59 7.05 17.15 -3.06
CA GLY A 59 6.10 17.47 -1.99
C GLY A 59 5.50 16.27 -1.25
N LYS A 60 5.74 15.04 -1.72
CA LYS A 60 5.30 13.83 -1.02
C LYS A 60 6.42 13.30 -0.13
N ARG A 61 6.14 13.11 1.16
CA ARG A 61 7.06 12.42 2.07
C ARG A 61 7.03 10.93 1.73
N ARG A 62 8.15 10.24 1.97
CA ARG A 62 8.15 8.78 2.09
C ARG A 62 7.07 8.39 3.08
N TRP A 63 6.29 7.34 2.80
CA TRP A 63 5.38 6.78 3.79
C TRP A 63 6.19 6.53 5.06
N ALA A 64 5.76 7.10 6.17
CA ALA A 64 6.38 6.77 7.45
C ALA A 64 6.04 5.31 7.72
N GLU A 65 7.03 4.51 8.14
CA GLU A 65 6.83 3.09 8.49
C GLU A 65 5.66 2.90 9.46
N GLY A 66 5.42 3.89 10.34
CA GLY A 66 4.26 3.92 11.25
C GLY A 66 2.89 3.96 10.57
N GLN A 67 2.75 4.56 9.37
CA GLN A 67 1.46 4.57 8.64
C GLN A 67 1.13 3.19 8.09
N VAL A 68 2.13 2.43 7.64
CA VAL A 68 1.93 1.06 7.17
C VAL A 68 1.47 0.18 8.34
N ALA A 69 2.18 0.25 9.47
CA ALA A 69 1.81 -0.51 10.66
C ALA A 69 0.43 -0.14 11.21
N GLU A 70 0.01 1.14 11.12
CA GLU A 70 -1.34 1.56 11.51
C GLU A 70 -2.41 0.98 10.58
N LEU A 71 -2.15 0.99 9.27
CA LEU A 71 -3.06 0.42 8.28
C LEU A 71 -3.19 -1.11 8.43
N GLU A 72 -2.08 -1.81 8.67
CA GLU A 72 -2.10 -3.25 8.92
C GLU A 72 -2.92 -3.61 10.17
N ARG A 73 -2.81 -2.82 11.25
CA ARG A 73 -3.65 -3.00 12.44
C ARG A 73 -5.12 -2.78 12.14
N LYS A 74 -5.47 -1.75 11.37
CA LYS A 74 -6.86 -1.47 10.97
C LYS A 74 -7.42 -2.61 10.12
N ILE A 75 -6.65 -3.15 9.19
CA ILE A 75 -7.04 -4.32 8.38
C ILE A 75 -7.35 -5.52 9.29
N GLY A 76 -6.48 -5.81 10.26
CA GLY A 76 -6.70 -6.90 11.23
C GLY A 76 -7.97 -6.70 12.07
N GLN A 77 -8.20 -5.48 12.58
CA GLN A 77 -9.42 -5.15 13.33
C GLN A 77 -10.68 -5.33 12.49
N GLN A 78 -10.66 -4.85 11.24
CA GLN A 78 -11.79 -4.98 10.32
C GLN A 78 -12.05 -6.43 9.94
N ALA A 79 -11.02 -7.25 9.74
CA ALA A 79 -11.18 -8.68 9.45
C ALA A 79 -11.93 -9.40 10.58
N LEU A 80 -11.55 -9.14 11.84
CA LEU A 80 -12.23 -9.71 13.01
C LEU A 80 -13.70 -9.26 13.10
N GLU A 81 -13.98 -7.98 12.85
CA GLU A 81 -15.35 -7.46 12.85
C GLU A 81 -16.20 -8.08 11.74
N ILE A 82 -15.64 -8.21 10.54
CA ILE A 82 -16.29 -8.87 9.40
C ILE A 82 -16.63 -10.33 9.73
N ASP A 83 -15.68 -11.08 10.30
CA ASP A 83 -15.88 -12.49 10.64
C ASP A 83 -16.93 -12.65 11.73
N PHE A 84 -16.92 -11.77 12.73
CA PHE A 84 -17.96 -11.73 13.76
C PHE A 84 -19.34 -11.46 13.17
N LEU A 85 -19.48 -10.43 12.33
CA LEU A 85 -20.76 -10.06 11.72
C LEU A 85 -21.29 -11.16 10.81
N LYS A 86 -20.42 -11.80 10.02
CA LYS A 86 -20.78 -12.97 9.21
C LYS A 86 -21.31 -14.11 10.07
N GLY A 87 -20.65 -14.41 11.19
CA GLY A 87 -21.11 -15.43 12.14
C GLY A 87 -22.47 -15.09 12.77
N CYS A 88 -22.72 -13.82 13.10
CA CYS A 88 -24.02 -13.38 13.57
C CYS A 88 -25.12 -13.55 12.52
N LEU A 89 -24.86 -13.17 11.27
CA LEU A 89 -25.81 -13.33 10.17
C LEU A 89 -26.15 -14.80 9.92
N GLN A 90 -25.14 -15.67 9.90
CA GLN A 90 -25.33 -17.11 9.73
C GLN A 90 -26.25 -17.68 10.82
N ARG A 91 -26.03 -17.32 12.09
CA ARG A 91 -26.89 -17.77 13.19
C ARG A 91 -28.34 -17.30 13.05
N ILE A 92 -28.55 -16.08 12.57
CA ILE A 92 -29.90 -15.54 12.33
C ILE A 92 -30.58 -16.33 11.20
N GLU A 93 -29.86 -16.64 10.13
CA GLU A 93 -30.37 -17.45 9.02
C GLU A 93 -30.72 -18.88 9.48
N GLU A 94 -29.85 -19.52 10.26
CA GLU A 94 -30.10 -20.83 10.87
C GLU A 94 -31.35 -20.81 11.76
N GLN A 95 -31.51 -19.80 12.60
CA GLN A 95 -32.71 -19.63 13.43
C GLN A 95 -33.98 -19.46 12.61
N ARG A 96 -33.95 -18.67 11.53
CA ARG A 96 -35.09 -18.49 10.61
C ARG A 96 -35.46 -19.81 9.93
N MET A 97 -34.48 -20.58 9.50
CA MET A 97 -34.72 -21.90 8.88
C MET A 97 -35.36 -22.87 9.89
N LEU A 98 -34.84 -22.93 11.12
CA LEU A 98 -35.42 -23.77 12.17
C LEU A 98 -36.86 -23.37 12.54
N GLN A 99 -37.17 -22.07 12.57
CA GLN A 99 -38.55 -21.59 12.77
C GLN A 99 -39.48 -21.99 11.63
N ALA A 100 -39.02 -21.90 10.37
CA ALA A 100 -39.81 -22.31 9.21
C ALA A 100 -40.12 -23.82 9.23
N LEU A 101 -39.17 -24.65 9.66
CA LEU A 101 -39.33 -26.11 9.78
C LEU A 101 -40.23 -26.51 10.97
N THR A 102 -40.25 -25.73 12.05
CA THR A 102 -40.99 -26.05 13.28
C THR A 102 -42.41 -25.47 13.31
N GLY A 103 -42.84 -24.74 12.26
CA GLY A 103 -44.21 -24.26 12.08
C GLY A 103 -44.68 -23.21 13.09
N LYS A 104 -43.79 -22.65 13.91
CA LYS A 104 -44.13 -21.61 14.90
C LYS A 104 -44.07 -20.24 14.21
N PRO A 105 -45.19 -19.53 14.01
CA PRO A 105 -45.17 -18.25 13.31
C PRO A 105 -44.34 -17.22 14.10
N PRO A 106 -43.70 -16.26 13.43
CA PRO A 106 -42.90 -15.24 14.10
C PRO A 106 -43.83 -14.40 14.98
N SER A 107 -43.71 -14.57 16.29
CA SER A 107 -44.33 -13.69 17.26
C SER A 107 -43.65 -12.34 17.18
N THR A 108 -44.14 -11.46 16.31
CA THR A 108 -43.89 -10.03 16.41
C THR A 108 -44.51 -9.58 17.74
N GLY A 109 -43.69 -9.54 18.78
CA GLY A 109 -44.06 -8.92 20.04
C GLY A 109 -44.43 -7.47 19.76
N LYS A 110 -45.73 -7.19 19.81
CA LYS A 110 -46.29 -5.85 19.80
C LYS A 110 -45.80 -5.17 21.09
N SER A 111 -44.94 -4.17 20.96
CA SER A 111 -44.62 -3.29 22.09
C SER A 111 -45.70 -2.20 22.20
N PRO A 112 -46.17 -1.86 23.42
CA PRO A 112 -47.07 -0.74 23.68
C PRO A 112 -46.41 0.62 23.48
#